data_AF-A0A6A2REG1-F1
#
_entry.id   AF-A0A6A2REG1-F1
#
_cell.length_a   1.000
_cell.length_b   1.000
_cell.length_c   1.000
_cell.angle_alpha   90.00
_cell.angle_beta   90.00
_cell.angle_gamma   90.00
#
_symmetry.space_group_name_H-M   'P 1'
#
loop_
_entity.id
_entity.type
_entity.pdbx_description
1 polymer ?
#
loop_
_entity_poly.entity_id
_entity_poly.type
_entity_poly.pdbx_seq_one_letter_code
_entity_poly.pdbx_strand_id
1 'polypeptide(L)'
;MRDGKGNNHKAAGRPDGGQFDRKPGQGTDDDLEEAPAFDPKHLTDDDILALRHAKGAELEAALALDEPNVDRRLAFNPNLGWDDLNALRDRQTTDAMRRHILNGMCANPASAGHHMELLDEIKRLSAADRRMAWTCMAQSPRLDPKAGARIALDMGMTRAYIPVAETLAGSPNLTDETLAQLVLKFPEGTYLLHRVISNPAAGDGALIAAANRSRDGFDVEEAWSRVGDVRRLADVDVRREPVRRGLARNRTLPDAAGLKAMIGDGPVDPDLARGIAHAPAADASTLIHLARACTRNVRVQTEILRAPACDDFVRGALGTVSEDPGIRQLAWSTMRDPNGLGLADLSDRPSLIGVCANPRMTEAVAGEIVRKAGAAAATRLKDNESLPEEFRRGLVAAAGRDA
;
A
#
# COMPACT_ATOMS: atom_id res chain seq x y z
N MET A 1 -32.75 32.88 -37.76
CA MET A 1 -31.32 33.21 -37.90
C MET A 1 -30.66 32.12 -38.74
N ARG A 2 -29.67 32.46 -39.57
CA ARG A 2 -28.81 31.52 -40.31
C ARG A 2 -27.41 31.54 -39.70
N ASP A 3 -26.70 30.41 -39.73
CA ASP A 3 -25.31 30.34 -39.28
C ASP A 3 -24.32 30.88 -40.34
N GLY A 4 -23.05 31.00 -39.96
CA GLY A 4 -21.97 31.46 -40.84
C GLY A 4 -21.67 30.57 -42.05
N LYS A 5 -22.36 29.43 -42.21
CA LYS A 5 -22.30 28.55 -43.38
C LYS A 5 -23.59 28.59 -44.22
N GLY A 6 -24.55 29.43 -43.84
CA GLY A 6 -25.78 29.70 -44.60
C GLY A 6 -26.92 28.70 -44.37
N ASN A 7 -26.88 27.91 -43.30
CA ASN A 7 -27.91 26.92 -42.97
C ASN A 7 -29.09 27.57 -42.23
N ASN A 8 -30.32 27.10 -42.48
CA ASN A 8 -31.54 27.59 -41.81
C ASN A 8 -31.80 26.82 -40.51
N HIS A 9 -32.09 27.55 -39.42
CA HIS A 9 -32.63 26.94 -38.19
C HIS A 9 -34.10 26.54 -38.35
N LYS A 10 -34.46 25.32 -37.92
CA LYS A 10 -35.86 24.93 -37.64
C LYS A 10 -36.16 25.04 -36.14
N ALA A 11 -37.43 25.32 -35.82
CA ALA A 11 -37.90 25.53 -34.44
C ALA A 11 -37.90 24.22 -33.63
N ALA A 12 -37.55 24.32 -32.35
CA ALA A 12 -37.37 23.19 -31.44
C ALA A 12 -38.70 22.50 -31.06
N GLY A 13 -38.74 21.16 -31.11
CA GLY A 13 -39.88 20.37 -30.64
C GLY A 13 -40.13 18.99 -31.29
N ARG A 14 -39.22 18.47 -32.14
CA ARG A 14 -39.33 17.09 -32.68
C ARG A 14 -38.28 16.13 -32.05
N PRO A 15 -38.54 14.81 -32.05
CA PRO A 15 -37.82 13.82 -31.22
C PRO A 15 -36.38 13.50 -31.67
N ASP A 16 -35.88 14.16 -32.69
CA ASP A 16 -34.66 13.87 -33.44
C ASP A 16 -33.54 14.91 -33.23
N GLY A 17 -33.61 15.71 -32.16
CA GLY A 17 -32.41 16.37 -31.61
C GLY A 17 -31.75 17.40 -32.52
N GLY A 18 -32.50 18.09 -33.38
CA GLY A 18 -32.05 19.35 -33.99
C GLY A 18 -30.92 19.25 -35.01
N GLN A 19 -31.00 18.33 -35.97
CA GLN A 19 -30.12 18.36 -37.14
C GLN A 19 -30.64 19.32 -38.24
N PHE A 20 -29.71 19.98 -38.93
CA PHE A 20 -29.96 20.92 -40.02
C PHE A 20 -30.30 20.18 -41.33
N ASP A 21 -31.30 20.66 -42.09
CA ASP A 21 -31.55 20.16 -43.45
C ASP A 21 -30.42 20.60 -44.40
N ARG A 22 -29.83 19.65 -45.14
CA ARG A 22 -28.87 19.96 -46.22
C ARG A 22 -29.56 20.64 -47.39
N LYS A 23 -28.87 21.60 -48.03
CA LYS A 23 -29.35 22.32 -49.22
C LYS A 23 -29.68 21.34 -50.36
N PRO A 24 -30.77 21.55 -51.11
CA PRO A 24 -30.98 20.84 -52.37
C PRO A 24 -30.00 21.39 -53.42
N GLY A 25 -29.12 20.53 -53.94
CA GLY A 25 -28.16 20.88 -55.00
C GLY A 25 -26.71 20.42 -54.82
N GLN A 26 -26.38 19.53 -53.86
CA GLN A 26 -25.08 18.84 -53.89
C GLN A 26 -25.08 17.82 -55.02
N GLY A 27 -24.34 18.14 -56.09
CA GLY A 27 -23.87 17.18 -57.08
C GLY A 27 -23.01 16.11 -56.41
N THR A 28 -22.74 15.06 -57.16
CA THR A 28 -21.93 13.90 -56.77
C THR A 28 -20.61 14.33 -56.13
N ASP A 29 -20.27 13.70 -55.00
CA ASP A 29 -19.05 13.94 -54.23
C ASP A 29 -17.87 13.25 -54.95
N ASP A 30 -17.60 13.68 -56.17
CA ASP A 30 -16.48 13.21 -57.02
C ASP A 30 -15.15 13.91 -56.70
N ASP A 31 -15.09 14.69 -55.61
CA ASP A 31 -13.92 15.44 -55.17
C ASP A 31 -13.29 14.84 -53.89
N LEU A 32 -13.28 13.50 -53.78
CA LEU A 32 -12.42 12.79 -52.83
C LEU A 32 -10.96 13.12 -53.20
N GLU A 33 -10.41 14.15 -52.56
CA GLU A 33 -8.99 14.51 -52.63
C GLU A 33 -8.14 13.23 -52.52
N GLU A 34 -7.32 12.97 -53.55
CA GLU A 34 -6.35 11.87 -53.52
C GLU A 34 -5.57 11.94 -52.21
N ALA A 35 -5.62 10.86 -51.41
CA ALA A 35 -4.81 10.79 -50.20
C ALA A 35 -3.36 11.10 -50.58
N PRO A 36 -2.67 12.01 -49.86
CA PRO A 36 -1.30 12.39 -50.21
C PRO A 36 -0.44 11.13 -50.29
N ALA A 37 0.29 10.98 -51.40
CA ALA A 37 1.17 9.84 -51.59
C ALA A 37 2.21 9.78 -50.45
N PHE A 38 2.53 8.58 -49.99
CA PHE A 38 3.52 8.36 -48.93
C PHE A 38 4.86 9.02 -49.30
N ASP A 39 5.27 10.03 -48.53
CA ASP A 39 6.58 10.67 -48.65
C ASP A 39 7.47 10.23 -47.47
N PRO A 40 8.45 9.34 -47.68
CA PRO A 40 9.36 8.87 -46.64
C PRO A 40 10.09 10.01 -45.88
N LYS A 41 10.27 11.16 -46.52
CA LYS A 41 10.96 12.33 -45.95
C LYS A 41 10.04 13.20 -45.11
N HIS A 42 8.73 13.17 -45.36
CA HIS A 42 7.73 14.02 -44.71
C HIS A 42 6.52 13.19 -44.27
N LEU A 43 6.75 12.34 -43.27
CA LEU A 43 5.72 11.47 -42.71
C LEU A 43 4.60 12.28 -42.04
N THR A 44 3.36 11.96 -42.41
CA THR A 44 2.14 12.38 -41.72
C THR A 44 1.93 11.58 -40.42
N ASP A 45 0.97 11.99 -39.58
CA ASP A 45 0.62 11.23 -38.38
C ASP A 45 0.08 9.83 -38.71
N ASP A 46 -0.66 9.71 -39.82
CA ASP A 46 -1.16 8.43 -40.32
C ASP A 46 -0.03 7.53 -40.80
N ASP A 47 0.98 8.09 -41.49
CA ASP A 47 2.18 7.33 -41.89
C ASP A 47 2.96 6.82 -40.68
N ILE A 48 3.11 7.66 -39.64
CA ILE A 48 3.79 7.26 -38.40
C ILE A 48 3.03 6.12 -37.73
N LEU A 49 1.70 6.18 -37.70
CA LEU A 49 0.87 5.13 -37.13
C LEU A 49 0.97 3.84 -37.95
N ALA A 50 0.92 3.93 -39.28
CA ALA A 50 1.08 2.80 -40.19
C ALA A 50 2.43 2.12 -39.99
N LEU A 51 3.53 2.87 -39.95
CA LEU A 51 4.88 2.34 -39.72
C LEU A 51 5.02 1.65 -38.36
N ARG A 52 4.34 2.13 -37.31
CA ARG A 52 4.34 1.50 -35.98
C ARG A 52 3.57 0.19 -35.92
N HIS A 53 2.68 -0.06 -36.86
CA HIS A 53 1.83 -1.25 -36.90
C HIS A 53 2.08 -2.16 -38.11
N ALA A 54 2.97 -1.75 -39.02
CA ALA A 54 3.36 -2.50 -40.21
C ALA A 54 3.81 -3.92 -39.86
N LYS A 55 3.45 -4.88 -40.71
CA LYS A 55 3.75 -6.31 -40.54
C LYS A 55 3.88 -7.00 -41.90
N GLY A 56 4.56 -8.14 -41.94
CA GLY A 56 4.72 -8.92 -43.18
C GLY A 56 5.30 -8.06 -44.31
N ALA A 57 4.72 -8.15 -45.50
CA ALA A 57 5.23 -7.45 -46.68
C ALA A 57 5.31 -5.92 -46.53
N GLU A 58 4.41 -5.29 -45.77
CA GLU A 58 4.44 -3.84 -45.53
C GLU A 58 5.66 -3.43 -44.69
N LEU A 59 6.02 -4.25 -43.71
CA LEU A 59 7.18 -4.02 -42.87
C LEU A 59 8.48 -4.20 -43.65
N GLU A 60 8.56 -5.25 -44.47
CA GLU A 60 9.69 -5.49 -45.36
C GLU A 60 9.89 -4.34 -46.36
N ALA A 61 8.79 -3.85 -46.94
CA ALA A 61 8.83 -2.70 -47.83
C ALA A 61 9.31 -1.43 -47.11
N ALA A 62 8.84 -1.19 -45.88
CA ALA A 62 9.26 -0.04 -45.08
C ALA A 62 10.75 -0.12 -44.69
N LEU A 63 11.25 -1.30 -44.32
CA LEU A 63 12.67 -1.52 -44.01
C LEU A 63 13.57 -1.25 -45.21
N ALA A 64 13.11 -1.65 -46.40
CA ALA A 64 13.82 -1.48 -47.67
C ALA A 64 13.91 -0.02 -48.15
N LEU A 65 13.08 0.89 -47.63
CA LEU A 65 13.15 2.32 -47.99
C LEU A 65 14.46 2.98 -47.57
N ASP A 66 15.13 2.44 -46.55
CA ASP A 66 16.42 2.93 -46.05
C ASP A 66 16.43 4.45 -45.78
N GLU A 67 15.33 4.95 -45.21
CA GLU A 67 15.13 6.38 -44.97
C GLU A 67 15.14 6.67 -43.46
N PRO A 68 16.06 7.52 -42.95
CA PRO A 68 16.20 7.81 -41.52
C PRO A 68 14.90 8.23 -40.81
N ASN A 69 14.01 8.95 -41.51
CA ASN A 69 12.73 9.35 -40.95
C ASN A 69 11.76 8.18 -40.76
N VAL A 70 11.83 7.17 -41.62
CA VAL A 70 11.07 5.91 -41.51
C VAL A 70 11.67 5.06 -40.38
N ASP A 71 12.99 4.93 -40.34
CA ASP A 71 13.72 4.09 -39.38
C ASP A 71 13.42 4.44 -37.93
N ARG A 72 13.43 5.73 -37.60
CA ARG A 72 13.11 6.19 -36.24
C ARG A 72 11.67 5.91 -35.80
N ARG A 73 10.76 5.63 -36.74
CA ARG A 73 9.39 5.21 -36.44
C ARG A 73 9.30 3.70 -36.35
N LEU A 74 9.95 3.00 -37.28
CA LEU A 74 10.08 1.55 -37.28
C LEU A 74 10.74 1.02 -36.00
N ALA A 75 11.70 1.74 -35.40
CA ALA A 75 12.30 1.34 -34.13
C ALA A 75 11.28 1.11 -32.98
N PHE A 76 10.10 1.74 -33.05
CA PHE A 76 9.00 1.55 -32.10
C PHE A 76 7.98 0.48 -32.54
N ASN A 77 8.16 -0.16 -33.69
CA ASN A 77 7.28 -1.20 -34.20
C ASN A 77 7.55 -2.53 -33.45
N PRO A 78 6.56 -3.07 -32.73
CA PRO A 78 6.73 -4.29 -31.92
C PRO A 78 6.91 -5.57 -32.74
N ASN A 79 6.76 -5.52 -34.07
CA ASN A 79 6.96 -6.66 -34.97
C ASN A 79 8.42 -6.82 -35.42
N LEU A 80 9.31 -5.86 -35.13
CA LEU A 80 10.74 -5.98 -35.44
C LEU A 80 11.46 -6.89 -34.45
N GLY A 81 12.43 -7.66 -34.95
CA GLY A 81 13.37 -8.40 -34.14
C GLY A 81 14.53 -7.54 -33.63
N TRP A 82 15.31 -8.08 -32.70
CA TRP A 82 16.53 -7.43 -32.19
C TRP A 82 17.55 -7.13 -33.31
N ASP A 83 17.71 -8.06 -34.25
CA ASP A 83 18.66 -7.90 -35.36
C ASP A 83 18.25 -6.77 -36.30
N ASP A 84 16.95 -6.65 -36.62
CA ASP A 84 16.44 -5.55 -37.44
C ASP A 84 16.64 -4.20 -36.74
N LEU A 85 16.39 -4.14 -35.43
CA LEU A 85 16.63 -2.95 -34.63
C LEU A 85 18.11 -2.53 -34.63
N ASN A 86 19.03 -3.50 -34.55
CA ASN A 86 20.46 -3.22 -34.69
C ASN A 86 20.80 -2.74 -36.10
N ALA A 87 20.26 -3.35 -37.15
CA ALA A 87 20.46 -2.91 -38.53
C ALA A 87 19.97 -1.46 -38.74
N LEU A 88 18.79 -1.13 -38.20
CA LEU A 88 18.28 0.25 -38.19
C LEU A 88 19.23 1.21 -37.47
N ARG A 89 19.85 0.80 -36.36
CA ARG A 89 20.80 1.65 -35.62
C ARG A 89 22.12 1.83 -36.38
N ASP A 90 22.66 0.75 -36.91
CA ASP A 90 24.01 0.69 -37.47
C ASP A 90 24.10 1.46 -38.80
N ARG A 91 23.01 1.53 -39.56
CA ARG A 91 22.94 2.33 -40.79
C ARG A 91 22.82 3.83 -40.57
N GLN A 92 22.59 4.29 -39.33
CA GLN A 92 22.50 5.73 -39.06
C GLN A 92 23.87 6.38 -38.98
N THR A 93 23.99 7.56 -39.60
CA THR A 93 25.24 8.33 -39.67
C THR A 93 25.34 9.43 -38.60
N THR A 94 24.22 9.84 -37.99
CA THR A 94 24.18 10.92 -36.99
C THR A 94 23.85 10.40 -35.61
N ASP A 95 24.49 10.97 -34.58
CA ASP A 95 24.22 10.60 -33.19
C ASP A 95 22.79 10.95 -32.77
N ALA A 96 22.19 12.00 -33.34
CA ALA A 96 20.81 12.36 -33.09
C ALA A 96 19.85 11.24 -33.53
N MET A 97 20.07 10.69 -34.73
CA MET A 97 19.24 9.60 -35.22
C MET A 97 19.50 8.30 -34.45
N ARG A 98 20.76 7.96 -34.15
CA ARG A 98 21.10 6.81 -33.30
C ARG A 98 20.39 6.86 -31.94
N ARG A 99 20.32 8.04 -31.30
CA ARG A 99 19.57 8.22 -30.05
C ARG A 99 18.07 8.00 -30.21
N HIS A 100 17.47 8.40 -31.34
CA HIS A 100 16.07 8.12 -31.61
C HIS A 100 15.81 6.62 -31.81
N ILE A 101 16.68 5.93 -32.54
CA ILE A 101 16.61 4.47 -32.68
C ILE A 101 16.76 3.81 -31.32
N LEU A 102 17.73 4.23 -30.51
CA LEU A 102 17.94 3.72 -29.14
C LEU A 102 16.68 3.88 -28.28
N ASN A 103 15.99 5.01 -28.34
CA ASN A 103 14.71 5.20 -27.63
C ASN A 103 13.65 4.20 -28.11
N GLY A 104 13.56 3.96 -29.43
CA GLY A 104 12.67 2.94 -29.99
C GLY A 104 13.02 1.54 -29.50
N MET A 105 14.31 1.17 -29.56
CA MET A 105 14.83 -0.10 -29.02
C MET A 105 14.46 -0.27 -27.55
N CYS A 106 14.60 0.77 -26.73
CA CYS A 106 14.22 0.72 -25.31
C CYS A 106 12.73 0.42 -25.11
N ALA A 107 11.85 1.03 -25.90
CA ALA A 107 10.41 0.79 -25.82
C ALA A 107 9.98 -0.56 -26.43
N ASN A 108 10.82 -1.15 -27.27
CA ASN A 108 10.45 -2.32 -28.06
C ASN A 108 10.43 -3.61 -27.21
N PRO A 109 9.36 -4.43 -27.26
CA PRO A 109 9.29 -5.69 -26.53
C PRO A 109 10.33 -6.73 -26.97
N ALA A 110 10.87 -6.65 -28.18
CA ALA A 110 11.94 -7.54 -28.66
C ALA A 110 13.26 -7.33 -27.89
N SER A 111 13.47 -6.13 -27.35
CA SER A 111 14.67 -5.78 -26.58
C SER A 111 14.66 -6.28 -25.15
N ALA A 112 13.62 -6.99 -24.70
CA ALA A 112 13.46 -7.41 -23.31
C ALA A 112 14.67 -8.21 -22.78
N GLY A 113 15.25 -9.10 -23.58
CA GLY A 113 16.44 -9.87 -23.24
C GLY A 113 17.75 -9.07 -23.29
N HIS A 114 17.73 -7.87 -23.86
CA HIS A 114 18.90 -7.02 -24.11
C HIS A 114 18.86 -5.69 -23.34
N HIS A 115 17.88 -5.47 -22.46
CA HIS A 115 17.76 -4.22 -21.71
C HIS A 115 19.03 -3.90 -20.89
N MET A 116 19.70 -4.91 -20.33
CA MET A 116 20.95 -4.69 -19.60
C MET A 116 22.08 -4.18 -20.51
N GLU A 117 22.16 -4.65 -21.76
CA GLU A 117 23.12 -4.15 -22.75
C GLU A 117 22.81 -2.69 -23.10
N LEU A 118 21.54 -2.39 -23.35
CA LEU A 118 21.07 -1.02 -23.62
C LEU A 118 21.37 -0.08 -22.45
N LEU A 119 21.22 -0.53 -21.21
CA LEU A 119 21.52 0.28 -20.02
C LEU A 119 22.98 0.73 -19.95
N ASP A 120 23.93 -0.11 -20.38
CA ASP A 120 25.34 0.26 -20.40
C ASP A 120 25.66 1.32 -21.45
N GLU A 121 24.94 1.32 -22.58
CA GLU A 121 24.99 2.40 -23.57
C GLU A 121 24.37 3.70 -23.02
N ILE A 122 23.17 3.59 -22.43
CA ILE A 122 22.40 4.73 -21.88
C ILE A 122 23.18 5.50 -20.80
N LYS A 123 23.99 4.81 -19.99
CA LYS A 123 24.81 5.44 -18.94
C LYS A 123 25.75 6.53 -19.48
N ARG A 124 26.19 6.41 -20.73
CA ARG A 124 27.12 7.34 -21.39
C ARG A 124 26.44 8.59 -21.96
N LEU A 125 25.11 8.61 -22.00
CA LEU A 125 24.34 9.73 -22.56
C LEU A 125 24.32 10.96 -21.64
N SER A 126 23.91 12.09 -22.21
CA SER A 126 23.57 13.28 -21.43
C SER A 126 22.44 12.96 -20.43
N ALA A 127 22.30 13.75 -19.37
CA ALA A 127 21.24 13.52 -18.39
C ALA A 127 19.83 13.62 -18.99
N ALA A 128 19.63 14.46 -20.01
CA ALA A 128 18.34 14.60 -20.68
C ALA A 128 18.03 13.38 -21.56
N ASP A 129 18.98 12.95 -22.38
CA ASP A 129 18.82 11.79 -23.26
C ASP A 129 18.67 10.50 -22.46
N ARG A 130 19.43 10.34 -21.37
CA ARG A 130 19.31 9.19 -20.46
C ARG A 130 17.92 9.08 -19.84
N ARG A 131 17.32 10.20 -19.42
CA ARG A 131 15.94 10.20 -18.90
C ARG A 131 14.95 9.76 -19.97
N MET A 132 15.10 10.25 -21.20
CA MET A 132 14.22 9.84 -22.30
C MET A 132 14.32 8.33 -22.57
N ALA A 133 15.54 7.81 -22.69
CA ALA A 133 15.75 6.38 -22.92
C ALA A 133 15.20 5.50 -21.79
N TRP A 134 15.39 5.90 -20.53
CA TRP A 134 14.79 5.21 -19.39
C TRP A 134 13.26 5.29 -19.38
N THR A 135 12.66 6.42 -19.75
CA THR A 135 11.20 6.52 -19.90
C THR A 135 10.69 5.57 -20.98
N CYS A 136 11.35 5.52 -22.15
CA CYS A 136 11.00 4.57 -23.20
C CYS A 136 11.12 3.12 -22.73
N MET A 137 12.21 2.78 -22.02
CA MET A 137 12.39 1.44 -21.45
C MET A 137 11.30 1.10 -20.45
N ALA A 138 10.96 2.03 -19.57
CA ALA A 138 9.90 1.85 -18.56
C ALA A 138 8.50 1.69 -19.18
N GLN A 139 8.26 2.23 -20.39
CA GLN A 139 7.02 2.04 -21.16
C GLN A 139 6.95 0.69 -21.87
N SER A 140 8.05 -0.07 -21.95
CA SER A 140 8.05 -1.37 -22.60
C SER A 140 7.10 -2.34 -21.86
N PRO A 141 6.14 -2.98 -22.55
CA PRO A 141 5.24 -3.95 -21.93
C PRO A 141 5.98 -5.21 -21.45
N ARG A 142 7.20 -5.43 -21.95
CA ARG A 142 8.09 -6.52 -21.55
C ARG A 142 9.32 -6.01 -20.81
N LEU A 143 9.20 -4.91 -20.06
CA LEU A 143 10.27 -4.40 -19.21
C LEU A 143 10.87 -5.56 -18.39
N ASP A 144 12.19 -5.74 -18.50
CA ASP A 144 12.92 -6.70 -17.68
C ASP A 144 12.94 -6.17 -16.24
N PRO A 145 12.44 -6.93 -15.25
CA PRO A 145 12.44 -6.50 -13.84
C PRO A 145 13.84 -6.10 -13.34
N LYS A 146 14.91 -6.76 -13.81
CA LYS A 146 16.30 -6.42 -13.43
C LYS A 146 16.73 -5.08 -13.99
N ALA A 147 16.32 -4.79 -15.23
CA ALA A 147 16.56 -3.49 -15.84
C ALA A 147 15.76 -2.39 -15.12
N GLY A 148 14.50 -2.64 -14.79
CA GLY A 148 13.68 -1.74 -14.00
C GLY A 148 14.29 -1.42 -12.62
N ALA A 149 14.75 -2.45 -11.90
CA ALA A 149 15.47 -2.28 -10.64
C ALA A 149 16.77 -1.48 -10.81
N ARG A 150 17.54 -1.74 -11.87
CA ARG A 150 18.76 -0.99 -12.18
C ARG A 150 18.46 0.48 -12.47
N ILE A 151 17.42 0.79 -13.23
CA ILE A 151 16.96 2.17 -13.46
C ILE A 151 16.61 2.83 -12.12
N ALA A 152 15.79 2.18 -11.29
CA ALA A 152 15.41 2.72 -9.98
C ALA A 152 16.62 3.05 -9.09
N LEU A 153 17.68 2.22 -9.14
CA LEU A 153 18.93 2.43 -8.41
C LEU A 153 19.75 3.60 -8.99
N ASP A 154 20.00 3.60 -10.29
CA ASP A 154 20.88 4.56 -10.97
C ASP A 154 20.22 5.94 -11.15
N MET A 155 18.89 6.02 -11.04
CA MET A 155 18.12 7.26 -11.13
C MET A 155 18.50 8.25 -10.03
N GLY A 156 18.80 9.49 -10.43
CA GLY A 156 19.07 10.59 -9.51
C GLY A 156 17.83 11.06 -8.76
N MET A 157 18.00 11.74 -7.63
CA MET A 157 16.91 12.16 -6.74
C MET A 157 16.30 13.55 -7.08
N THR A 158 16.67 14.14 -8.22
CA THR A 158 16.12 15.45 -8.62
C THR A 158 14.71 15.33 -9.18
N ARG A 159 13.91 16.39 -9.08
CA ARG A 159 12.52 16.41 -9.60
C ARG A 159 12.40 16.06 -11.09
N ALA A 160 13.48 16.27 -11.87
CA ALA A 160 13.52 15.91 -13.29
C ALA A 160 13.35 14.40 -13.55
N TYR A 161 13.60 13.55 -12.55
CA TYR A 161 13.48 12.09 -12.66
C TYR A 161 12.12 11.55 -12.21
N ILE A 162 11.26 12.38 -11.59
CA ILE A 162 9.93 11.96 -11.14
C ILE A 162 9.10 11.32 -12.28
N PRO A 163 9.04 11.88 -13.50
CA PRO A 163 8.28 11.25 -14.59
C PRO A 163 8.80 9.85 -14.98
N VAL A 164 10.11 9.62 -14.85
CA VAL A 164 10.72 8.31 -15.09
C VAL A 164 10.28 7.33 -14.01
N ALA A 165 10.32 7.75 -12.74
CA ALA A 165 9.85 6.94 -11.61
C ALA A 165 8.36 6.60 -11.72
N GLU A 166 7.52 7.58 -12.11
CA GLU A 166 6.08 7.40 -12.30
C GLU A 166 5.78 6.41 -13.43
N THR A 167 6.50 6.52 -14.54
CA THR A 167 6.39 5.58 -15.67
C THR A 167 6.80 4.17 -15.24
N LEU A 168 7.92 4.07 -14.54
CA LEU A 168 8.46 2.81 -14.04
C LEU A 168 7.47 2.14 -13.07
N ALA A 169 6.93 2.90 -12.11
CA ALA A 169 5.91 2.42 -11.18
C ALA A 169 4.60 1.98 -11.85
N GLY A 170 4.35 2.37 -13.10
CA GLY A 170 3.23 1.87 -13.90
C GLY A 170 3.45 0.47 -14.48
N SER A 171 4.67 -0.05 -14.47
CA SER A 171 4.98 -1.37 -15.02
C SER A 171 4.56 -2.49 -14.08
N PRO A 172 3.75 -3.47 -14.53
CA PRO A 172 3.29 -4.59 -13.67
C PRO A 172 4.38 -5.62 -13.38
N ASN A 173 5.54 -5.54 -14.06
CA ASN A 173 6.62 -6.52 -13.97
C ASN A 173 7.65 -6.18 -12.86
N LEU A 174 7.48 -5.06 -12.16
CA LEU A 174 8.41 -4.69 -11.10
C LEU A 174 8.25 -5.55 -9.85
N THR A 175 9.25 -5.51 -8.98
CA THR A 175 9.17 -6.15 -7.66
C THR A 175 8.68 -5.16 -6.61
N ASP A 176 8.15 -5.69 -5.51
CA ASP A 176 7.77 -4.90 -4.33
C ASP A 176 8.93 -4.03 -3.84
N GLU A 177 10.15 -4.58 -3.77
CA GLU A 177 11.33 -3.84 -3.31
C GLU A 177 11.67 -2.67 -4.24
N THR A 178 11.51 -2.86 -5.55
CA THR A 178 11.77 -1.81 -6.54
C THR A 178 10.76 -0.68 -6.39
N LEU A 179 9.47 -1.01 -6.24
CA LEU A 179 8.41 -0.03 -6.00
C LEU A 179 8.62 0.73 -4.69
N ALA A 180 8.97 0.03 -3.61
CA ALA A 180 9.29 0.63 -2.32
C ALA A 180 10.48 1.61 -2.41
N GLN A 181 11.52 1.25 -3.16
CA GLN A 181 12.67 2.13 -3.40
C GLN A 181 12.27 3.42 -4.13
N LEU A 182 11.37 3.36 -5.12
CA LEU A 182 10.88 4.54 -5.82
C LEU A 182 10.16 5.50 -4.86
N VAL A 183 9.31 4.97 -3.98
CA VAL A 183 8.63 5.75 -2.94
C VAL A 183 9.63 6.44 -2.01
N LEU A 184 10.67 5.71 -1.58
CA LEU A 184 11.69 6.26 -0.70
C LEU A 184 12.50 7.40 -1.35
N LYS A 185 12.78 7.29 -2.66
CA LYS A 185 13.48 8.33 -3.41
C LYS A 185 12.62 9.57 -3.66
N PHE A 186 11.33 9.40 -3.92
CA PHE A 186 10.42 10.50 -4.28
C PHE A 186 9.15 10.51 -3.41
N PRO A 187 9.29 10.79 -2.11
CA PRO A 187 8.17 10.68 -1.17
C PRO A 187 7.10 11.76 -1.33
N GLU A 188 7.40 12.85 -2.05
CA GLU A 188 6.45 13.94 -2.33
C GLU A 188 5.66 13.73 -3.63
N GLY A 189 6.01 12.73 -4.44
CA GLY A 189 5.39 12.49 -5.74
C GLY A 189 4.01 11.87 -5.60
N THR A 190 2.96 12.67 -5.44
CA THR A 190 1.59 12.18 -5.21
C THR A 190 1.12 11.21 -6.30
N TYR A 191 1.40 11.50 -7.57
CA TYR A 191 1.06 10.60 -8.67
C TYR A 191 1.87 9.30 -8.65
N LEU A 192 3.16 9.36 -8.27
CA LEU A 192 3.99 8.18 -8.05
C LEU A 192 3.41 7.29 -6.94
N LEU A 193 3.02 7.87 -5.80
CA LEU A 193 2.44 7.12 -4.69
C LEU A 193 1.18 6.38 -5.13
N HIS A 194 0.28 7.08 -5.84
CA HIS A 194 -0.92 6.48 -6.40
C HIS A 194 -0.62 5.34 -7.40
N ARG A 195 0.38 5.53 -8.27
CA ARG A 195 0.84 4.50 -9.23
C ARG A 195 1.37 3.26 -8.52
N VAL A 196 2.20 3.44 -7.48
CA VAL A 196 2.73 2.35 -6.67
C VAL A 196 1.60 1.59 -5.97
N ILE A 197 0.67 2.31 -5.34
CA ILE A 197 -0.47 1.69 -4.66
C ILE A 197 -1.32 0.90 -5.65
N SER A 198 -1.57 1.43 -6.84
CA SER A 198 -2.37 0.75 -7.88
C SER A 198 -1.62 -0.38 -8.60
N ASN A 199 -0.32 -0.56 -8.35
CA ASN A 199 0.47 -1.57 -9.04
C ASN A 199 0.14 -2.98 -8.51
N PRO A 200 -0.13 -3.96 -9.40
CA PRO A 200 -0.44 -5.34 -8.98
C PRO A 200 0.75 -6.04 -8.29
N ALA A 201 1.98 -5.64 -8.57
CA ALA A 201 3.17 -6.18 -7.93
C ALA A 201 3.54 -5.48 -6.61
N ALA A 202 2.79 -4.46 -6.19
CA ALA A 202 2.96 -3.85 -4.88
C ALA A 202 2.52 -4.82 -3.79
N GLY A 203 3.49 -5.29 -3.01
CA GLY A 203 3.32 -6.05 -1.79
C GLY A 203 3.38 -5.13 -0.56
N ASP A 204 3.54 -5.74 0.60
CA ASP A 204 3.47 -5.02 1.87
C ASP A 204 4.52 -3.91 1.97
N GLY A 205 5.73 -4.11 1.45
CA GLY A 205 6.81 -3.13 1.52
C GLY A 205 6.48 -1.83 0.79
N ALA A 206 6.04 -1.94 -0.48
CA ALA A 206 5.68 -0.78 -1.28
C ALA A 206 4.40 -0.11 -0.80
N LEU A 207 3.38 -0.89 -0.44
CA LEU A 207 2.10 -0.36 0.06
C LEU A 207 2.29 0.43 1.35
N ILE A 208 3.05 -0.10 2.31
CA ILE A 208 3.33 0.58 3.58
C ILE A 208 4.18 1.83 3.34
N ALA A 209 5.21 1.74 2.49
CA ALA A 209 6.04 2.90 2.16
C ALA A 209 5.18 4.02 1.56
N ALA A 210 4.28 3.70 0.63
CA ALA A 210 3.41 4.66 -0.02
C ALA A 210 2.38 5.25 0.95
N ALA A 211 1.70 4.41 1.75
CA ALA A 211 0.71 4.85 2.74
C ALA A 211 1.30 5.80 3.78
N ASN A 212 2.53 5.53 4.24
CA ASN A 212 3.20 6.38 5.23
C ASN A 212 3.61 7.74 4.68
N ARG A 213 3.76 7.88 3.36
CA ARG A 213 4.12 9.16 2.70
C ARG A 213 2.91 9.89 2.13
N SER A 214 1.83 9.18 1.82
CA SER A 214 0.65 9.81 1.24
C SER A 214 -0.08 10.69 2.26
N ARG A 215 -0.45 11.87 1.79
CA ARG A 215 -1.34 12.81 2.48
C ARG A 215 -2.80 12.61 2.06
N ASP A 216 -3.05 11.86 1.00
CA ASP A 216 -4.39 11.55 0.52
C ASP A 216 -4.97 10.40 1.36
N GLY A 217 -6.14 10.63 1.94
CA GLY A 217 -6.85 9.60 2.70
C GLY A 217 -7.25 8.42 1.83
N PHE A 218 -7.58 8.63 0.55
CA PHE A 218 -7.97 7.55 -0.36
C PHE A 218 -6.80 6.59 -0.61
N ASP A 219 -5.62 7.11 -0.93
CA ASP A 219 -4.41 6.31 -1.14
C ASP A 219 -4.03 5.50 0.12
N VAL A 220 -4.09 6.12 1.30
CA VAL A 220 -3.82 5.42 2.56
C VAL A 220 -4.82 4.29 2.77
N GLU A 221 -6.10 4.53 2.53
CA GLU A 221 -7.17 3.56 2.67
C GLU A 221 -7.01 2.38 1.69
N GLU A 222 -6.69 2.67 0.44
CA GLU A 222 -6.44 1.67 -0.60
C GLU A 222 -5.22 0.81 -0.27
N ALA A 223 -4.11 1.43 0.14
CA ALA A 223 -2.90 0.69 0.49
C ALA A 223 -3.13 -0.31 1.64
N TRP A 224 -3.75 0.14 2.74
CA TRP A 224 -4.02 -0.71 3.89
C TRP A 224 -5.11 -1.77 3.66
N SER A 225 -5.92 -1.63 2.61
CA SER A 225 -6.88 -2.67 2.21
C SER A 225 -6.23 -3.92 1.60
N ARG A 226 -4.93 -3.84 1.28
CA ARG A 226 -4.19 -4.91 0.58
C ARG A 226 -3.04 -5.51 1.38
N VAL A 227 -2.55 -4.83 2.42
CA VAL A 227 -1.44 -5.31 3.26
C VAL A 227 -1.81 -6.66 3.90
N GLY A 228 -1.01 -7.70 3.65
CA GLY A 228 -1.27 -9.07 4.12
C GLY A 228 -0.50 -9.47 5.37
N ASP A 229 0.70 -8.92 5.61
CA ASP A 229 1.49 -9.28 6.78
C ASP A 229 0.96 -8.59 8.06
N VAL A 230 0.30 -9.40 8.89
CA VAL A 230 -0.22 -9.01 10.21
C VAL A 230 0.85 -8.35 11.09
N ARG A 231 2.13 -8.73 10.99
CA ARG A 231 3.21 -8.15 11.80
C ARG A 231 3.33 -6.64 11.59
N ARG A 232 3.01 -6.16 10.38
CA ARG A 232 3.11 -4.75 9.99
C ARG A 232 2.08 -3.85 10.67
N LEU A 233 1.01 -4.43 11.23
CA LEU A 233 -0.01 -3.68 11.97
C LEU A 233 0.53 -3.12 13.29
N ALA A 234 1.59 -3.72 13.85
CA ALA A 234 2.23 -3.26 15.08
C ALA A 234 2.86 -1.87 14.98
N ASP A 235 3.26 -1.46 13.77
CA ASP A 235 4.07 -0.26 13.56
C ASP A 235 3.26 0.91 12.98
N VAL A 236 1.94 0.75 12.79
CA VAL A 236 1.06 1.80 12.25
C VAL A 236 0.07 2.31 13.30
N ASP A 237 -0.22 3.62 13.25
CA ASP A 237 -1.32 4.18 14.04
C ASP A 237 -2.67 3.76 13.44
N VAL A 238 -3.18 2.61 13.89
CA VAL A 238 -4.51 2.08 13.57
C VAL A 238 -5.65 3.00 14.04
N ARG A 239 -5.37 4.12 14.72
CA ARG A 239 -6.38 5.13 15.05
C ARG A 239 -6.61 6.13 13.92
N ARG A 240 -5.69 6.20 12.96
CA ARG A 240 -5.82 7.06 11.79
C ARG A 240 -6.99 6.56 10.95
N GLU A 241 -7.98 7.42 10.77
CA GLU A 241 -9.27 7.05 10.18
C GLU A 241 -9.19 6.40 8.78
N PRO A 242 -8.36 6.89 7.82
CA PRO A 242 -8.12 6.19 6.56
C PRO A 242 -7.52 4.78 6.72
N VAL A 243 -6.63 4.58 7.69
CA VAL A 243 -6.04 3.26 7.97
C VAL A 243 -7.13 2.29 8.44
N ARG A 244 -8.01 2.73 9.34
CA ARG A 244 -9.14 1.92 9.83
C ARG A 244 -10.06 1.48 8.71
N ARG A 245 -10.46 2.40 7.84
CA ARG A 245 -11.34 2.06 6.71
C ARG A 245 -10.68 1.10 5.72
N GLY A 246 -9.39 1.28 5.47
CA GLY A 246 -8.62 0.37 4.62
C GLY A 246 -8.59 -1.03 5.21
N LEU A 247 -8.15 -1.14 6.46
CA LEU A 247 -8.08 -2.39 7.20
C LEU A 247 -9.45 -3.08 7.35
N ALA A 248 -10.54 -2.34 7.52
CA ALA A 248 -11.90 -2.90 7.59
C ALA A 248 -12.36 -3.57 6.29
N ARG A 249 -11.78 -3.17 5.14
CA ARG A 249 -12.07 -3.78 3.83
C ARG A 249 -11.05 -4.83 3.42
N ASN A 250 -10.02 -5.03 4.23
CA ASN A 250 -8.91 -5.90 3.93
C ASN A 250 -9.34 -7.38 4.04
N ARG A 251 -9.23 -8.10 2.92
CA ARG A 251 -9.60 -9.52 2.82
C ARG A 251 -8.40 -10.47 2.93
N THR A 252 -7.18 -9.95 2.98
CA THR A 252 -5.95 -10.76 3.08
C THR A 252 -5.58 -11.04 4.54
N LEU A 253 -6.03 -10.19 5.47
CA LEU A 253 -5.82 -10.40 6.90
C LEU A 253 -6.63 -11.58 7.46
N PRO A 254 -6.08 -12.37 8.41
CA PRO A 254 -6.81 -13.45 9.07
C PRO A 254 -8.01 -12.94 9.87
N ASP A 255 -9.06 -13.76 9.95
CA ASP A 255 -10.16 -13.56 10.89
C ASP A 255 -9.74 -13.94 12.33
N ALA A 256 -10.65 -13.75 13.30
CA ALA A 256 -10.36 -14.05 14.71
C ALA A 256 -9.92 -15.51 14.94
N ALA A 257 -10.44 -16.47 14.17
CA ALA A 257 -10.06 -17.88 14.28
C ALA A 257 -8.65 -18.11 13.73
N GLY A 258 -8.33 -17.52 12.57
CA GLY A 258 -7.00 -17.52 11.98
C GLY A 258 -5.96 -16.87 12.89
N LEU A 259 -6.28 -15.72 13.51
CA LEU A 259 -5.40 -15.06 14.48
C LEU A 259 -5.11 -15.97 15.68
N LYS A 260 -6.12 -16.65 16.23
CA LYS A 260 -5.92 -17.63 17.32
C LYS A 260 -5.05 -18.81 16.88
N ALA A 261 -5.23 -19.31 15.67
CA ALA A 261 -4.40 -20.38 15.12
C ALA A 261 -2.93 -19.96 14.98
N MET A 262 -2.65 -18.68 14.69
CA MET A 262 -1.28 -18.15 14.63
C MET A 262 -0.59 -18.02 15.99
N ILE A 263 -1.34 -17.91 17.09
CA ILE A 263 -0.80 -17.90 18.46
C ILE A 263 -0.29 -19.30 18.81
N GLY A 264 -1.08 -20.34 18.51
CA GLY A 264 -0.77 -21.73 18.86
C GLY A 264 -0.62 -21.95 20.37
N ASP A 265 0.05 -23.05 20.74
CA ASP A 265 0.28 -23.43 22.16
C ASP A 265 1.68 -23.04 22.68
N GLY A 266 2.51 -22.42 21.83
CA GLY A 266 3.92 -22.09 22.12
C GLY A 266 4.19 -20.59 22.29
N PRO A 267 5.44 -20.20 22.61
CA PRO A 267 5.81 -18.79 22.70
C PRO A 267 5.67 -18.11 21.33
N VAL A 268 4.89 -17.04 21.28
CA VAL A 268 4.64 -16.26 20.06
C VAL A 268 5.77 -15.26 19.84
N ASP A 269 6.20 -15.13 18.59
CA ASP A 269 7.10 -14.06 18.16
C ASP A 269 6.54 -12.68 18.58
N PRO A 270 7.34 -11.80 19.22
CA PRO A 270 6.84 -10.53 19.73
C PRO A 270 6.25 -9.61 18.65
N ASP A 271 6.80 -9.61 17.44
CA ASP A 271 6.34 -8.73 16.36
C ASP A 271 5.00 -9.20 15.82
N LEU A 272 4.87 -10.52 15.64
CA LEU A 272 3.58 -11.14 15.33
C LEU A 272 2.54 -10.90 16.42
N ALA A 273 2.91 -11.06 17.69
CA ALA A 273 2.01 -10.83 18.81
C ALA A 273 1.50 -9.39 18.87
N ARG A 274 2.37 -8.40 18.64
CA ARG A 274 1.97 -6.98 18.53
C ARG A 274 1.01 -6.76 17.35
N GLY A 275 1.29 -7.37 16.20
CA GLY A 275 0.41 -7.30 15.03
C GLY A 275 -0.98 -7.87 15.29
N ILE A 276 -1.05 -9.04 15.92
CA ILE A 276 -2.32 -9.70 16.31
C ILE A 276 -3.10 -8.80 17.27
N ALA A 277 -2.45 -8.17 18.25
CA ALA A 277 -3.11 -7.31 19.23
C ALA A 277 -3.87 -6.13 18.60
N HIS A 278 -3.35 -5.60 17.49
CA HIS A 278 -3.95 -4.45 16.77
C HIS A 278 -4.72 -4.83 15.51
N ALA A 279 -4.87 -6.13 15.24
CA ALA A 279 -5.60 -6.60 14.07
C ALA A 279 -7.09 -6.22 14.17
N PRO A 280 -7.74 -5.78 13.07
CA PRO A 280 -9.14 -5.37 13.08
C PRO A 280 -10.10 -6.49 13.53
N ALA A 281 -9.75 -7.73 13.19
CA ALA A 281 -10.53 -8.91 13.55
C ALA A 281 -10.23 -9.44 14.96
N ALA A 282 -9.24 -8.87 15.68
CA ALA A 282 -8.93 -9.30 17.03
C ALA A 282 -10.06 -8.92 17.99
N ASP A 283 -10.64 -9.94 18.63
CA ASP A 283 -11.64 -9.80 19.67
C ASP A 283 -11.03 -10.02 21.07
N ALA A 284 -11.83 -9.76 22.12
CA ALA A 284 -11.41 -9.98 23.51
C ALA A 284 -10.90 -11.42 23.74
N SER A 285 -11.52 -12.40 23.11
CA SER A 285 -11.11 -13.81 23.19
C SER A 285 -9.72 -14.05 22.59
N THR A 286 -9.41 -13.43 21.45
CA THR A 286 -8.09 -13.46 20.80
C THR A 286 -7.02 -12.85 21.71
N LEU A 287 -7.31 -11.68 22.29
CA LEU A 287 -6.41 -11.01 23.21
C LEU A 287 -6.15 -11.81 24.50
N ILE A 288 -7.15 -12.52 25.03
CA ILE A 288 -6.99 -13.41 26.19
C ILE A 288 -6.07 -14.61 25.86
N HIS A 289 -6.21 -15.20 24.67
CA HIS A 289 -5.30 -16.27 24.23
C HIS A 289 -3.88 -15.75 24.09
N LEU A 290 -3.71 -14.56 23.50
CA LEU A 290 -2.40 -13.93 23.34
C LEU A 290 -1.75 -13.60 24.70
N ALA A 291 -2.53 -13.08 25.66
CA ALA A 291 -2.07 -12.79 27.01
C ALA A 291 -1.49 -14.04 27.70
N ARG A 292 -2.15 -15.19 27.53
CA ARG A 292 -1.71 -16.49 28.06
C ARG A 292 -0.45 -17.01 27.38
N ALA A 293 -0.27 -16.78 26.08
CA ALA A 293 0.92 -17.21 25.36
C ALA A 293 2.16 -16.32 25.63
N CYS A 294 1.94 -15.08 26.07
CA CYS A 294 3.00 -14.08 26.25
C CYS A 294 3.19 -13.64 27.72
N THR A 295 3.10 -14.56 28.69
CA THR A 295 3.13 -14.26 30.14
C THR A 295 4.33 -13.44 30.62
N ARG A 296 5.50 -13.60 29.98
CA ARG A 296 6.77 -12.92 30.31
C ARG A 296 7.10 -11.71 29.44
N ASN A 297 6.33 -11.45 28.39
CA ASN A 297 6.67 -10.39 27.43
C ASN A 297 5.92 -9.09 27.73
N VAL A 298 6.53 -8.27 28.58
CA VAL A 298 5.99 -6.97 29.03
C VAL A 298 5.62 -6.05 27.86
N ARG A 299 6.43 -6.05 26.78
CA ARG A 299 6.17 -5.20 25.60
C ARG A 299 4.89 -5.60 24.90
N VAL A 300 4.71 -6.88 24.62
CA VAL A 300 3.48 -7.41 24.00
C VAL A 300 2.27 -7.16 24.91
N GLN A 301 2.39 -7.44 26.21
CA GLN A 301 1.30 -7.22 27.16
C GLN A 301 0.87 -5.75 27.25
N THR A 302 1.83 -4.82 27.14
CA THR A 302 1.54 -3.38 27.04
C THR A 302 0.73 -3.05 25.79
N GLU A 303 1.06 -3.67 24.66
CA GLU A 303 0.30 -3.48 23.42
C GLU A 303 -1.10 -4.09 23.50
N ILE A 304 -1.28 -5.23 24.16
CA ILE A 304 -2.63 -5.79 24.44
C ILE A 304 -3.46 -4.80 25.25
N LEU A 305 -2.89 -4.14 26.26
CA LEU A 305 -3.61 -3.13 27.04
C LEU A 305 -4.04 -1.90 26.22
N ARG A 306 -3.33 -1.61 25.13
CA ARG A 306 -3.61 -0.50 24.19
C ARG A 306 -4.53 -0.90 23.03
N ALA A 307 -4.75 -2.19 22.83
CA ALA A 307 -5.54 -2.71 21.74
C ALA A 307 -6.99 -2.19 21.80
N PRO A 308 -7.62 -1.88 20.64
CA PRO A 308 -9.00 -1.41 20.60
C PRO A 308 -10.01 -2.38 21.23
N ALA A 309 -9.77 -3.70 21.11
CA ALA A 309 -10.61 -4.76 21.67
C ALA A 309 -10.34 -5.07 23.14
N CYS A 310 -9.45 -4.32 23.81
CA CYS A 310 -9.12 -4.54 25.22
C CYS A 310 -10.25 -4.09 26.16
N ASP A 311 -11.09 -5.05 26.54
CA ASP A 311 -12.14 -4.89 27.54
C ASP A 311 -11.68 -5.30 28.95
N ASP A 312 -12.60 -5.31 29.91
CA ASP A 312 -12.27 -5.65 31.29
C ASP A 312 -11.94 -7.14 31.46
N PHE A 313 -12.49 -8.05 30.64
CA PHE A 313 -12.12 -9.47 30.65
C PHE A 313 -10.67 -9.67 30.23
N VAL A 314 -10.21 -8.96 29.19
CA VAL A 314 -8.81 -8.96 28.76
C VAL A 314 -7.89 -8.43 29.86
N ARG A 315 -8.28 -7.32 30.51
CA ARG A 315 -7.54 -6.77 31.65
C ARG A 315 -7.45 -7.76 32.81
N GLY A 316 -8.55 -8.44 33.14
CA GLY A 316 -8.56 -9.48 34.18
C GLY A 316 -7.66 -10.67 33.84
N ALA A 317 -7.66 -11.10 32.56
CA ALA A 317 -6.75 -12.15 32.11
C ALA A 317 -5.28 -11.73 32.24
N LEU A 318 -4.89 -10.54 31.79
CA LEU A 318 -3.53 -10.03 31.96
C LEU A 318 -3.13 -9.88 33.43
N GLY A 319 -4.06 -9.39 34.25
CA GLY A 319 -3.91 -9.25 35.69
C GLY A 319 -3.68 -10.58 36.42
N THR A 320 -4.09 -11.70 35.84
CA THR A 320 -3.94 -13.05 36.42
C THR A 320 -2.76 -13.82 35.85
N VAL A 321 -2.51 -13.73 34.54
CA VAL A 321 -1.52 -14.59 33.86
C VAL A 321 -0.14 -13.95 33.67
N SER A 322 -0.02 -12.62 33.80
CA SER A 322 1.28 -11.95 33.61
C SER A 322 2.24 -12.27 34.75
N GLU A 323 3.47 -12.63 34.41
CA GLU A 323 4.54 -12.79 35.39
C GLU A 323 5.13 -11.44 35.84
N ASP A 324 4.87 -10.36 35.09
CA ASP A 324 5.35 -9.02 35.42
C ASP A 324 4.44 -8.32 36.44
N PRO A 325 4.96 -7.93 37.62
CA PRO A 325 4.19 -7.22 38.64
C PRO A 325 3.57 -5.91 38.17
N GLY A 326 4.25 -5.16 37.29
CA GLY A 326 3.80 -3.86 36.80
C GLY A 326 2.61 -3.98 35.85
N ILE A 327 2.64 -4.95 34.93
CA ILE A 327 1.51 -5.25 34.05
C ILE A 327 0.30 -5.71 34.86
N ARG A 328 0.48 -6.59 35.85
CA ARG A 328 -0.61 -7.02 36.73
C ARG A 328 -1.26 -5.83 37.43
N GLN A 329 -0.45 -4.98 38.05
CA GLN A 329 -0.93 -3.79 38.75
C GLN A 329 -1.67 -2.82 37.79
N LEU A 330 -1.13 -2.59 36.59
CA LEU A 330 -1.72 -1.71 35.60
C LEU A 330 -3.05 -2.25 35.06
N ALA A 331 -3.13 -3.55 34.78
CA ALA A 331 -4.33 -4.17 34.25
C ALA A 331 -5.51 -4.07 35.24
N TRP A 332 -5.26 -4.37 36.52
CA TRP A 332 -6.28 -4.25 37.57
C TRP A 332 -6.68 -2.80 37.87
N SER A 333 -5.71 -1.87 37.91
CA SER A 333 -5.99 -0.46 38.24
C SER A 333 -6.79 0.29 37.17
N THR A 334 -6.76 -0.18 35.91
CA THR A 334 -7.44 0.44 34.77
C THR A 334 -8.75 -0.23 34.37
N MET A 335 -9.18 -1.27 35.09
CA MET A 335 -10.44 -1.97 34.84
C MET A 335 -11.66 -1.10 35.15
N ARG A 336 -12.68 -1.11 34.28
CA ARG A 336 -13.87 -0.25 34.49
C ARG A 336 -14.88 -0.87 35.45
N ASP A 337 -15.12 -2.17 35.38
CA ASP A 337 -15.96 -2.93 36.31
C ASP A 337 -15.21 -4.11 36.95
N PRO A 338 -14.53 -3.87 38.09
CA PRO A 338 -13.79 -4.92 38.80
C PRO A 338 -14.71 -5.86 39.60
N ASN A 339 -16.00 -5.58 39.73
CA ASN A 339 -16.88 -6.26 40.69
C ASN A 339 -17.47 -7.58 40.16
N GLY A 340 -17.29 -7.91 38.87
CA GLY A 340 -17.86 -9.10 38.22
C GLY A 340 -16.84 -10.13 37.68
N LEU A 341 -15.55 -9.81 37.68
CA LEU A 341 -14.52 -10.60 37.00
C LEU A 341 -13.69 -11.41 37.99
N GLY A 342 -14.18 -12.61 38.32
CA GLY A 342 -13.35 -13.74 38.76
C GLY A 342 -12.18 -13.40 39.70
N LEU A 343 -12.44 -12.66 40.79
CA LEU A 343 -11.47 -12.38 41.88
C LEU A 343 -11.01 -13.66 42.62
N ALA A 344 -11.27 -14.85 42.05
CA ALA A 344 -11.10 -16.16 42.66
C ALA A 344 -9.63 -16.55 42.90
N ASP A 345 -8.70 -16.04 42.10
CA ASP A 345 -7.29 -16.48 42.13
C ASP A 345 -6.29 -15.39 42.54
N LEU A 346 -6.77 -14.26 43.07
CA LEU A 346 -5.93 -13.13 43.49
C LEU A 346 -5.24 -13.40 44.84
N SER A 347 -4.04 -13.97 44.80
CA SER A 347 -3.23 -14.23 46.00
C SER A 347 -1.94 -13.39 46.07
N ASP A 348 -1.51 -12.80 44.96
CA ASP A 348 -0.25 -12.07 44.90
C ASP A 348 -0.39 -10.56 45.19
N ARG A 349 0.63 -10.02 45.88
CA ARG A 349 0.65 -8.63 46.35
C ARG A 349 0.53 -7.58 45.23
N PRO A 350 1.23 -7.68 44.09
CA PRO A 350 1.07 -6.73 42.97
C PRO A 350 -0.36 -6.65 42.44
N SER A 351 -1.02 -7.79 42.22
CA SER A 351 -2.41 -7.80 41.74
C SER A 351 -3.36 -7.16 42.76
N LEU A 352 -3.18 -7.47 44.06
CA LEU A 352 -3.94 -6.84 45.14
C LEU A 352 -3.72 -5.31 45.17
N ILE A 353 -2.48 -4.84 45.00
CA ILE A 353 -2.19 -3.39 44.93
C ILE A 353 -2.90 -2.75 43.74
N GLY A 354 -2.87 -3.38 42.56
CA GLY A 354 -3.54 -2.87 41.36
C GLY A 354 -5.05 -2.76 41.55
N VAL A 355 -5.66 -3.81 42.11
CA VAL A 355 -7.08 -3.84 42.46
C VAL A 355 -7.40 -2.72 43.45
N CYS A 356 -6.64 -2.59 44.55
CA CYS A 356 -6.90 -1.58 45.57
C CYS A 356 -6.65 -0.14 45.07
N ALA A 357 -5.77 0.06 44.07
CA ALA A 357 -5.53 1.35 43.45
C ALA A 357 -6.63 1.77 42.44
N ASN A 358 -7.56 0.88 42.12
CA ASN A 358 -8.66 1.20 41.21
C ASN A 358 -9.73 2.05 41.94
N PRO A 359 -10.02 3.28 41.46
CA PRO A 359 -10.95 4.19 42.14
C PRO A 359 -12.42 3.75 42.07
N ARG A 360 -12.76 2.73 41.28
CA ARG A 360 -14.12 2.22 41.09
C ARG A 360 -14.43 0.97 41.91
N MET A 361 -13.52 0.61 42.81
CA MET A 361 -13.67 -0.52 43.71
C MET A 361 -14.75 -0.28 44.76
N THR A 362 -15.54 -1.31 45.02
CA THR A 362 -16.63 -1.25 46.01
C THR A 362 -16.32 -2.06 47.27
N GLU A 363 -17.06 -1.79 48.34
CA GLU A 363 -17.01 -2.51 49.61
C GLU A 363 -17.28 -4.02 49.43
N ALA A 364 -18.14 -4.40 48.49
CA ALA A 364 -18.46 -5.80 48.19
C ALA A 364 -17.22 -6.60 47.75
N VAL A 365 -16.32 -5.97 47.02
CA VAL A 365 -15.08 -6.61 46.56
C VAL A 365 -14.04 -6.69 47.67
N ALA A 366 -13.98 -5.70 48.57
CA ALA A 366 -13.15 -5.79 49.77
C ALA A 366 -13.52 -7.05 50.59
N GLY A 367 -14.82 -7.35 50.72
CA GLY A 367 -15.32 -8.57 51.34
C GLY A 367 -14.84 -9.86 50.69
N GLU A 368 -14.92 -9.93 49.36
CA GLU A 368 -14.49 -11.10 48.60
C GLU A 368 -12.96 -11.32 48.64
N ILE A 369 -12.18 -10.22 48.70
CA ILE A 369 -10.72 -10.26 48.89
C ILE A 369 -10.38 -10.84 50.27
N VAL A 370 -11.04 -10.37 51.34
CA VAL A 370 -10.80 -10.88 52.70
C VAL A 370 -11.15 -12.36 52.80
N ARG A 371 -12.30 -12.76 52.25
CA ARG A 371 -12.78 -14.16 52.25
C ARG A 371 -11.79 -15.12 51.59
N LYS A 372 -11.07 -14.69 50.56
CA LYS A 372 -10.16 -15.54 49.76
C LYS A 372 -8.69 -15.44 50.17
N ALA A 373 -8.19 -14.23 50.40
CA ALA A 373 -6.79 -14.00 50.78
C ALA A 373 -6.55 -14.14 52.30
N GLY A 374 -7.64 -14.26 53.08
CA GLY A 374 -7.63 -14.41 54.53
C GLY A 374 -7.41 -13.09 55.28
N ALA A 375 -7.83 -13.07 56.55
CA ALA A 375 -7.74 -11.90 57.43
C ALA A 375 -6.31 -11.30 57.54
N ALA A 376 -5.27 -12.11 57.36
CA ALA A 376 -3.88 -11.67 57.39
C ALA A 376 -3.49 -10.76 56.22
N ALA A 377 -4.01 -11.03 55.00
CA ALA A 377 -3.80 -10.17 53.85
C ALA A 377 -4.61 -8.87 53.97
N ALA A 378 -5.85 -8.97 54.46
CA ALA A 378 -6.72 -7.82 54.72
C ALA A 378 -6.11 -6.84 55.73
N THR A 379 -5.51 -7.36 56.81
CA THR A 379 -4.86 -6.55 57.85
C THR A 379 -3.65 -5.78 57.30
N ARG A 380 -2.87 -6.37 56.39
CA ARG A 380 -1.73 -5.68 55.74
C ARG A 380 -2.16 -4.59 54.75
N LEU A 381 -3.32 -4.76 54.11
CA LEU A 381 -3.87 -3.79 53.15
C LEU A 381 -4.57 -2.62 53.88
N LYS A 382 -5.17 -2.87 55.05
CA LYS A 382 -5.82 -1.84 55.88
C LYS A 382 -4.90 -0.67 56.23
N ASP A 383 -3.64 -0.94 56.54
CA ASP A 383 -2.68 0.08 56.99
C ASP A 383 -2.04 0.86 55.82
N ASN A 384 -2.43 0.55 54.57
CA ASN A 384 -1.95 1.30 53.41
C ASN A 384 -2.80 2.57 53.20
N GLU A 385 -2.28 3.71 53.64
CA GLU A 385 -2.94 5.02 53.54
C GLU A 385 -3.17 5.49 52.09
N SER A 386 -2.51 4.88 51.09
CA SER A 386 -2.74 5.18 49.69
C SER A 386 -4.06 4.62 49.13
N LEU A 387 -4.81 3.86 49.93
CA LEU A 387 -6.07 3.23 49.51
C LEU A 387 -7.30 4.07 49.91
N PRO A 388 -8.38 4.08 49.08
CA PRO A 388 -9.61 4.78 49.39
C PRO A 388 -10.16 4.40 50.78
N GLU A 389 -10.62 5.40 51.53
CA GLU A 389 -11.09 5.19 52.91
C GLU A 389 -12.26 4.22 52.99
N GLU A 390 -13.20 4.30 52.06
CA GLU A 390 -14.37 3.40 51.97
C GLU A 390 -13.94 1.94 51.73
N PHE A 391 -12.90 1.72 50.94
CA PHE A 391 -12.33 0.39 50.71
C PHE A 391 -11.62 -0.15 51.96
N ARG A 392 -10.86 0.70 52.67
CA ARG A 392 -10.24 0.33 53.96
C ARG A 392 -11.29 -0.01 55.02
N ARG A 393 -12.41 0.71 55.07
CA ARG A 393 -13.55 0.38 55.95
C ARG A 393 -14.18 -0.96 55.56
N GLY A 394 -14.35 -1.23 54.27
CA GLY A 394 -14.84 -2.51 53.76
C GLY A 394 -13.96 -3.70 54.14
N LEU A 395 -12.63 -3.56 54.06
CA LEU A 395 -11.68 -4.58 54.51
C LEU A 395 -11.82 -4.89 56.01
N VAL A 396 -12.01 -3.85 56.84
CA VAL A 396 -12.22 -3.99 58.29
C VAL A 396 -13.56 -4.66 58.60
N ALA A 397 -14.63 -4.23 57.93
CA ALA A 397 -15.96 -4.80 58.10
C ALA A 397 -16.02 -6.28 57.69
N ALA A 398 -15.29 -6.67 56.64
CA ALA A 398 -15.19 -8.05 56.19
C ALA A 398 -14.30 -8.92 57.09
N ALA A 399 -13.13 -8.41 57.50
CA ALA A 399 -12.21 -9.16 58.39
C ALA A 399 -12.81 -9.43 59.77
N GLY A 400 -13.75 -8.59 60.22
CA GLY A 400 -14.51 -8.79 61.45
C GLY A 400 -15.72 -9.73 61.33
N ARG A 401 -16.10 -10.18 60.13
CA ARG A 401 -17.20 -11.16 59.91
C ARG A 401 -16.72 -12.61 59.81
N ASP A 402 -15.44 -12.83 59.50
CA ASP A 402 -14.79 -14.15 59.39
C ASP A 402 -14.04 -14.58 60.68
N ALA A 403 -14.10 -13.77 61.75
CA ALA A 403 -13.60 -14.08 63.09
C ALA A 403 -14.73 -14.55 64.00
#